data_AF-A0A350V1Q6-F1
#
_entry.id   AF-A0A350V1Q6-F1
#
_cell.length_a   1.000
_cell.length_b   1.000
_cell.length_c   1.000
_cell.angle_alpha   90.00
_cell.angle_beta   90.00
_cell.angle_gamma   90.00
#
_symmetry.space_group_name_H-M   'P 1'
#
loop_
_entity.id
_entity.type
_entity.pdbx_description
1 polymer ?
#
loop_
_entity_poly.entity_id
_entity_poly.type
_entity_poly.pdbx_seq_one_letter_code
_entity_poly.pdbx_strand_id
1 'polypeptide(L)'
;AQNIVNLAIANSDGRGWVDNSSLKQSRSAYPSELLNSKYENFRKAVWIYHFAGIDSLQYGKKAALERIAESLEIIGKIKKTEIRSFIIKQFFEAKFMEIAATLVDYYDKSIYRKLMEYDPDHSATYEEYAKK
;
A
#
# COMPACT_ATOMS: atom_id res chain seq x y z
N ALA A 1 -6.36 -15.91 11.38
CA ALA A 1 -7.08 -14.83 10.66
C ALA A 1 -8.28 -15.36 9.87
N GLN A 2 -8.14 -16.35 8.97
CA GLN A 2 -9.28 -16.86 8.17
C GLN A 2 -10.46 -17.41 9.00
N ASN A 3 -10.18 -18.10 10.11
CA ASN A 3 -11.24 -18.64 10.99
C ASN A 3 -12.14 -17.54 11.57
N ILE A 4 -11.60 -16.34 11.82
CA ILE A 4 -12.37 -15.19 12.33
C ILE A 4 -13.30 -14.62 11.25
N VAL A 5 -12.83 -14.59 9.99
CA VAL A 5 -13.64 -14.16 8.84
C VAL A 5 -14.82 -15.12 8.65
N ASN A 6 -14.58 -16.43 8.74
CA ASN A 6 -15.62 -17.45 8.59
C ASN A 6 -16.68 -17.34 9.70
N LEU A 7 -16.28 -17.04 10.94
CA LEU A 7 -17.20 -16.75 12.04
C LEU A 7 -18.03 -15.48 11.78
N ALA A 8 -17.42 -14.41 11.25
CA ALA A 8 -18.11 -13.16 10.95
C ALA A 8 -19.17 -13.32 9.85
N ILE A 9 -18.91 -14.18 8.85
CA ILE A 9 -19.85 -14.52 7.77
C ILE A 9 -21.05 -15.34 8.30
N ALA A 10 -20.80 -16.27 9.23
CA ALA A 10 -21.81 -17.21 9.72
C ALA A 10 -22.83 -16.58 10.69
N ASN A 11 -22.58 -15.38 11.22
CA ASN A 11 -23.50 -14.69 12.12
C ASN A 11 -24.58 -13.92 11.34
N SER A 12 -25.77 -13.81 11.94
CA SER A 12 -27.07 -13.50 11.30
C SER A 12 -27.17 -12.17 10.54
N ASP A 13 -26.14 -11.33 10.58
CA ASP A 13 -26.17 -9.98 10.02
C ASP A 13 -24.91 -9.64 9.21
N GLY A 14 -24.21 -10.64 8.65
CA GLY A 14 -22.91 -10.62 7.94
C GLY A 14 -22.71 -9.60 6.78
N ARG A 15 -23.57 -8.58 6.68
CA ARG A 15 -23.43 -7.37 5.89
C ARG A 15 -22.00 -6.80 5.98
N GLY A 16 -21.37 -6.65 4.81
CA GLY A 16 -20.01 -6.14 4.68
C GLY A 16 -18.89 -7.16 4.93
N TRP A 17 -19.21 -8.37 5.40
CA TRP A 17 -18.30 -9.53 5.47
C TRP A 17 -18.60 -10.59 4.41
N VAL A 18 -19.87 -10.72 4.02
CA VAL A 18 -20.30 -11.54 2.89
C VAL A 18 -19.91 -10.85 1.58
N ASP A 19 -19.34 -11.62 0.65
CA ASP A 19 -19.02 -11.16 -0.69
C ASP A 19 -20.30 -11.13 -1.54
N ASN A 20 -21.04 -10.03 -1.43
CA ASN A 20 -22.25 -9.78 -2.22
C ASN A 20 -21.82 -9.14 -3.53
N SER A 21 -21.41 -9.96 -4.50
CA SER A 21 -20.89 -9.50 -5.79
C SER A 21 -21.91 -8.62 -6.52
N SER A 22 -21.73 -7.31 -6.43
CA SER A 22 -22.22 -6.39 -7.45
C SER A 22 -21.38 -5.14 -7.63
N LEU A 23 -20.78 -4.51 -6.59
CA LEU A 23 -19.85 -3.36 -6.79
C LEU A 23 -19.03 -2.93 -5.56
N LYS A 24 -19.20 -3.53 -4.37
CA LYS A 24 -18.46 -3.16 -3.15
C LYS A 24 -17.64 -4.35 -2.64
N GLN A 25 -16.32 -4.18 -2.53
CA GLN A 25 -15.42 -5.19 -1.97
C GLN A 25 -15.76 -5.44 -0.50
N SER A 26 -15.94 -6.71 -0.14
CA SER A 26 -16.18 -7.12 1.24
C SER A 26 -14.94 -6.94 2.12
N ARG A 27 -15.13 -6.69 3.42
CA ARG A 27 -14.04 -6.63 4.42
C ARG A 27 -13.26 -7.94 4.49
N SER A 28 -13.86 -9.06 4.09
CA SER A 28 -13.19 -10.35 4.00
C SER A 28 -12.05 -10.37 2.97
N ALA A 29 -12.03 -9.45 2.00
CA ALA A 29 -10.99 -9.36 0.97
C ALA A 29 -9.61 -9.01 1.54
N TYR A 30 -9.55 -8.21 2.60
CA TYR A 30 -8.27 -7.80 3.19
C TYR A 30 -7.47 -8.97 3.77
N PRO A 31 -8.00 -9.74 4.76
CA PRO A 31 -7.27 -10.88 5.30
C PRO A 31 -7.06 -12.00 4.28
N SER A 32 -7.96 -12.18 3.32
CA SER A 32 -7.79 -13.22 2.30
C SER A 32 -6.65 -12.90 1.33
N GLU A 33 -6.57 -11.65 0.85
CA GLU A 33 -5.43 -11.19 0.06
C GLU A 33 -4.14 -11.21 0.90
N LEU A 34 -4.16 -10.64 2.11
CA LEU A 34 -2.95 -10.53 2.93
C LEU A 34 -2.33 -11.90 3.26
N LEU A 35 -3.13 -12.96 3.43
CA LEU A 35 -2.63 -14.32 3.71
C LEU A 35 -2.25 -15.10 2.45
N ASN A 36 -2.66 -14.65 1.27
CA ASN A 36 -2.33 -15.32 0.03
C ASN A 36 -0.83 -15.20 -0.25
N SER A 37 -0.21 -16.30 -0.69
CA SER A 37 1.22 -16.36 -1.03
C SER A 37 1.59 -15.39 -2.14
N LYS A 38 0.65 -15.08 -3.05
CA LYS A 38 0.89 -14.12 -4.14
C LYS A 38 1.26 -12.71 -3.65
N TYR A 39 0.85 -12.33 -2.44
CA TYR A 39 1.18 -11.04 -1.83
C TYR A 39 2.35 -11.11 -0.83
N GLU A 40 3.17 -12.16 -0.86
CA GLU A 40 4.35 -12.23 -0.01
C GLU A 40 5.31 -11.06 -0.23
N ASN A 41 5.54 -10.68 -1.50
CA ASN A 41 6.38 -9.54 -1.82
C ASN A 41 5.77 -8.21 -1.35
N PHE A 42 4.44 -8.10 -1.33
CA PHE A 42 3.78 -6.93 -0.75
C PHE A 42 4.03 -6.85 0.75
N ARG A 43 3.89 -7.97 1.49
CA ARG A 43 4.19 -8.00 2.94
C ARG A 43 5.64 -7.63 3.22
N LYS A 44 6.59 -8.15 2.42
CA LYS A 44 8.02 -7.78 2.53
C LYS A 44 8.23 -6.29 2.26
N ALA A 45 7.61 -5.74 1.22
CA ALA A 45 7.71 -4.31 0.92
C ALA A 45 7.14 -3.44 2.06
N VAL A 46 5.97 -3.78 2.58
CA VAL A 46 5.38 -3.09 3.75
C VAL A 46 6.33 -3.12 4.94
N TRP A 47 7.02 -4.24 5.19
CA TRP A 47 8.04 -4.31 6.23
C TRP A 47 9.25 -3.40 5.93
N ILE A 48 9.75 -3.40 4.69
CA ILE A 48 10.85 -2.52 4.27
C ILE A 48 10.46 -1.05 4.45
N TYR A 49 9.26 -0.66 4.02
CA TYR A 49 8.74 0.70 4.14
C TYR A 49 8.77 1.20 5.58
N HIS A 50 8.20 0.43 6.50
CA HIS A 50 8.07 0.86 7.90
C HIS A 50 9.41 0.74 8.65
N PHE A 51 10.01 -0.44 8.66
CA PHE A 51 11.17 -0.73 9.52
C PHE A 51 12.48 -0.21 8.92
N ALA A 52 12.78 -0.58 7.67
CA ALA A 52 14.03 -0.20 7.01
C ALA A 52 13.99 1.21 6.40
N GLY A 53 12.79 1.78 6.25
CA GLY A 53 12.53 3.11 5.73
C GLY A 53 12.25 4.10 6.86
N ILE A 54 10.98 4.24 7.24
CA ILE A 54 10.49 5.26 8.17
C ILE A 54 11.23 5.23 9.51
N ASP A 55 11.29 4.08 10.19
CA ASP A 55 11.94 3.96 11.49
C ASP A 55 13.46 4.22 11.43
N SER A 56 14.04 4.03 10.24
CA SER A 56 15.47 4.21 9.97
C SER A 56 15.85 5.65 9.60
N LEU A 57 14.88 6.56 9.41
CA LEU A 57 15.13 7.96 9.02
C LEU A 57 16.05 8.68 10.02
N GLN A 58 15.92 8.38 11.31
CA GLN A 58 16.75 8.98 12.38
C GLN A 58 18.21 8.52 12.36
N TYR A 59 18.49 7.31 11.87
CA TYR A 59 19.83 6.73 11.85
C TYR A 59 20.59 7.05 10.56
N GLY A 60 19.87 7.24 9.47
CA GLY A 60 20.48 7.54 8.17
C GLY A 60 19.45 7.92 7.11
N LYS A 61 19.14 9.21 7.01
CA LYS A 61 18.11 9.75 6.11
C LYS A 61 18.26 9.28 4.66
N LYS A 62 19.45 9.37 4.07
CA LYS A 62 19.66 8.98 2.67
C LYS A 62 19.33 7.50 2.43
N ALA A 63 19.92 6.61 3.23
CA ALA A 63 19.70 5.16 3.12
C ALA A 63 18.24 4.78 3.39
N ALA A 64 17.62 5.41 4.39
CA ALA A 64 16.20 5.21 4.69
C ALA A 64 15.29 5.60 3.51
N LEU A 65 15.53 6.75 2.88
CA LEU A 65 14.76 7.17 1.71
C LEU A 65 14.96 6.23 0.51
N GLU A 66 16.16 5.69 0.31
CA GLU A 66 16.40 4.63 -0.69
C GLU A 66 15.58 3.37 -0.40
N ARG A 67 15.46 2.94 0.87
CA ARG A 67 14.61 1.80 1.26
C ARG A 67 13.12 2.07 1.06
N ILE A 68 12.67 3.30 1.33
CA ILE A 68 11.29 3.72 1.05
C ILE A 68 11.03 3.63 -0.46
N ALA A 69 11.93 4.18 -1.28
CA ALA A 69 11.82 4.12 -2.73
C ALA A 69 11.82 2.68 -3.27
N GLU A 70 12.69 1.82 -2.75
CA GLU A 70 12.73 0.38 -3.07
C GLU A 70 11.39 -0.29 -2.78
N SER A 71 10.84 -0.06 -1.58
CA SER A 71 9.54 -0.61 -1.20
C SER A 71 8.43 -0.17 -2.16
N LEU A 72 8.39 1.12 -2.50
CA LEU A 72 7.35 1.68 -3.37
C LEU A 72 7.45 1.12 -4.81
N GLU A 73 8.66 0.84 -5.30
CA GLU A 73 8.86 0.15 -6.57
C GLU A 73 8.34 -1.30 -6.52
N ILE A 74 8.57 -2.02 -5.42
CA ILE A 74 8.04 -3.39 -5.24
C ILE A 74 6.51 -3.36 -5.22
N ILE A 75 5.91 -2.45 -4.43
CA ILE A 75 4.45 -2.31 -4.34
C ILE A 75 3.86 -1.92 -5.71
N GLY A 76 4.50 -0.98 -6.41
CA GLY A 76 4.08 -0.54 -7.75
C GLY A 76 4.09 -1.67 -8.79
N LYS A 77 5.11 -2.53 -8.78
CA LYS A 77 5.15 -3.72 -9.66
C LYS A 77 3.99 -4.67 -9.40
N ILE A 78 3.64 -4.91 -8.14
CA ILE A 78 2.50 -5.77 -7.79
C ILE A 78 1.18 -5.09 -8.18
N LYS A 79 1.07 -3.77 -8.02
CA LYS A 79 -0.12 -3.01 -8.43
C LYS A 79 -0.38 -3.11 -9.93
N LYS A 80 0.66 -3.13 -10.76
CA LYS A 80 0.53 -3.31 -12.22
C LYS A 80 -0.08 -4.66 -12.59
N THR A 81 0.23 -5.72 -11.85
CA THR A 81 -0.33 -7.05 -12.09
C THR A 81 -1.68 -7.27 -11.40
N GLU A 82 -1.88 -6.67 -10.23
CA GLU A 82 -3.04 -6.85 -9.35
C GLU A 82 -3.81 -5.53 -9.17
N ILE A 83 -4.29 -4.95 -10.29
CA ILE A 83 -4.90 -3.60 -10.33
C ILE A 83 -6.02 -3.43 -9.29
N ARG A 84 -6.80 -4.49 -9.05
CA ARG A 84 -7.96 -4.49 -8.14
C ARG A 84 -7.63 -4.93 -6.71
N SER A 85 -6.36 -5.11 -6.36
CA SER A 85 -5.96 -5.56 -5.02
C SER A 85 -6.44 -4.57 -3.95
N PHE A 86 -7.21 -5.11 -3.01
CA PHE A 86 -7.73 -4.36 -1.87
C PHE A 86 -6.61 -3.92 -0.92
N ILE A 87 -5.64 -4.81 -0.63
CA ILE A 87 -4.57 -4.50 0.34
C ILE A 87 -3.63 -3.39 -0.16
N ILE A 88 -3.35 -3.37 -1.47
CA ILE A 88 -2.50 -2.34 -2.07
C ILE A 88 -3.23 -1.00 -2.11
N LYS A 89 -4.52 -1.01 -2.49
CA LYS A 89 -5.34 0.20 -2.44
C LYS A 89 -5.36 0.77 -1.01
N GLN A 90 -5.65 -0.08 -0.02
CA GLN A 90 -5.73 0.34 1.37
C GLN A 90 -4.40 0.90 1.91
N PHE A 91 -3.26 0.39 1.43
CA PHE A 91 -1.96 0.93 1.77
C PHE A 91 -1.80 2.38 1.28
N PHE A 92 -2.06 2.64 0.00
CA PHE A 92 -1.93 3.99 -0.56
C PHE A 92 -2.92 4.98 0.06
N GLU A 93 -4.20 4.59 0.22
CA GLU A 93 -5.22 5.39 0.92
C GLU A 93 -4.77 5.82 2.33
N ALA A 94 -4.07 4.95 3.04
CA ALA A 94 -3.59 5.23 4.39
C ALA A 94 -2.27 6.03 4.42
N LYS A 95 -1.46 5.97 3.36
CA LYS A 95 -0.05 6.41 3.39
C LYS A 95 0.34 7.46 2.37
N PHE A 96 -0.51 7.82 1.41
CA PHE A 96 -0.14 8.72 0.31
C PHE A 96 0.48 10.06 0.78
N MET A 97 -0.09 10.69 1.81
CA MET A 97 0.46 11.94 2.36
C MET A 97 1.82 11.75 3.03
N GLU A 98 2.00 10.67 3.78
CA GLU A 98 3.26 10.32 4.44
C GLU A 98 4.35 10.04 3.40
N ILE A 99 4.01 9.27 2.36
CA ILE A 99 4.89 8.97 1.22
C ILE A 99 5.34 10.26 0.54
N ALA A 100 4.37 11.11 0.18
CA ALA A 100 4.63 12.36 -0.53
C ALA A 100 5.50 13.32 0.31
N ALA A 101 5.19 13.48 1.59
CA ALA A 101 5.96 14.37 2.47
C ALA A 101 7.37 13.84 2.76
N THR A 102 7.53 12.53 2.94
CA THR A 102 8.82 11.93 3.31
C THR A 102 9.82 11.98 2.14
N LEU A 103 9.34 11.88 0.90
CA LEU A 103 10.19 11.87 -0.30
C LEU A 103 10.60 13.26 -0.80
N VAL A 104 10.28 14.35 -0.07
CA VAL A 104 10.71 15.71 -0.45
C VAL A 104 12.24 15.80 -0.54
N ASP A 105 12.96 15.14 0.36
CA ASP A 105 14.42 15.17 0.37
C ASP A 105 15.07 14.02 -0.42
N TYR A 106 14.27 13.23 -1.14
CA TYR A 106 14.80 12.14 -1.96
C TYR A 106 15.43 12.69 -3.24
N TYR A 107 16.64 12.21 -3.56
CA TYR A 107 17.46 12.77 -4.63
C TYR A 107 16.86 12.55 -6.03
N ASP A 108 16.15 11.43 -6.25
CA ASP A 108 15.52 11.13 -7.53
C ASP A 108 14.03 11.51 -7.51
N LYS A 109 13.75 12.73 -7.95
CA LYS A 109 12.38 13.27 -8.06
C LYS A 109 11.53 12.54 -9.09
N SER A 110 12.10 11.69 -9.97
CA SER A 110 11.31 10.89 -10.91
C SER A 110 10.40 9.88 -10.20
N ILE A 111 10.63 9.60 -8.91
CA ILE A 111 9.77 8.77 -8.07
C ILE A 111 8.32 9.27 -8.03
N TYR A 112 8.09 10.59 -8.02
CA TYR A 112 6.73 11.14 -8.01
C TYR A 112 5.94 10.78 -9.27
N ARG A 113 6.62 10.70 -10.42
CA ARG A 113 6.01 10.23 -11.67
C ARG A 113 5.59 8.75 -11.57
N LYS A 114 6.40 7.92 -10.92
CA LYS A 114 6.06 6.52 -10.65
C LYS A 114 4.88 6.41 -9.69
N LEU A 115 4.85 7.24 -8.64
CA LEU A 115 3.74 7.26 -7.69
C LEU A 115 2.41 7.62 -8.36
N MET A 116 2.40 8.61 -9.26
CA MET A 116 1.22 8.93 -10.07
C MET A 116 0.78 7.77 -11.00
N GLU A 117 1.71 6.92 -11.43
CA GLU A 117 1.39 5.70 -12.19
C GLU A 117 0.80 4.60 -11.29
N TYR A 118 1.35 4.40 -10.10
CA TYR A 118 0.95 3.32 -9.19
C TYR A 118 -0.34 3.63 -8.43
N ASP A 119 -0.55 4.91 -8.13
CA ASP A 119 -1.62 5.42 -7.28
C ASP A 119 -2.23 6.69 -7.90
N PRO A 120 -3.00 6.53 -9.01
CA PRO A 120 -3.55 7.65 -9.74
C PRO A 120 -4.54 8.48 -8.91
N ASP A 121 -5.22 7.86 -7.95
CA ASP A 121 -6.25 8.49 -7.09
C ASP A 121 -5.67 9.65 -6.25
N HIS A 122 -4.36 9.64 -5.97
CA HIS A 122 -3.67 10.67 -5.18
C HIS A 122 -2.68 11.52 -6.00
N SER A 123 -2.78 11.50 -7.34
CA SER A 123 -1.81 12.17 -8.23
C SER A 123 -1.63 13.66 -7.93
N ALA A 124 -2.71 14.37 -7.58
CA ALA A 124 -2.66 15.79 -7.24
C ALA A 124 -1.74 16.07 -6.04
N THR A 125 -1.74 15.18 -5.03
CA THR A 125 -0.85 15.32 -3.87
C THR A 125 0.60 15.09 -4.29
N TYR A 126 0.87 14.04 -5.07
CA TYR A 126 2.22 13.76 -5.56
C TYR A 126 2.77 14.90 -6.43
N GLU A 127 1.95 15.51 -7.26
CA GLU A 127 2.36 16.66 -8.08
C GLU A 127 2.70 17.89 -7.23
N GLU A 128 1.95 18.15 -6.15
CA GLU A 128 2.24 19.25 -5.23
C GLU A 128 3.61 19.07 -4.55
N TYR A 129 3.88 17.88 -4.01
CA TYR A 129 5.13 17.59 -3.32
C TYR A 129 6.33 17.46 -4.27
N ALA A 130 6.11 17.09 -5.54
CA ALA A 130 7.17 17.08 -6.56
C ALA A 130 7.75 18.47 -6.84
N LYS A 131 7.00 19.54 -6.57
CA LYS A 131 7.41 20.95 -6.75
C LYS A 131 8.18 21.52 -5.54
N LYS A 132 8.19 20.81 -4.41
CA LYS A 132 8.94 21.15 -3.20
C LYS A 132 10.35 20.59 -3.28
#